data_AF-A0AA90SNM0-F1
#
_entry.id   AF-A0AA90SNM0-F1
#
_cell.length_a   1.000
_cell.length_b   1.000
_cell.length_c   1.000
_cell.angle_alpha   90.00
_cell.angle_beta   90.00
_cell.angle_gamma   90.00
#
_symmetry.space_group_name_H-M   'P 1'
#
loop_
_entity.id
_entity.type
_entity.pdbx_description
1 polymer ?
#
loop_
_entity_poly.entity_id
_entity_poly.type
_entity_poly.pdbx_seq_one_letter_code
_entity_poly.pdbx_strand_id
1 'polypeptide(L)'
;MRRILALCAITLLAVFGLTACGKSSQPAAESAGATSAAAKAPSGASRSVTAKPGAPSRSAANTAVPQRVSDTLAKIDAGTWPPKDGSGTQGGRNFGNFEKRLPATGADGKKVRYTEWDVNIKKPNRGRDAERIITGSDGSAWYTLDHYETFTRIR
;
A
#
# COMPACT_ATOMS: atom_id res chain seq x y z
N MET A 1 29.41 29.52 -35.91
CA MET A 1 28.87 30.17 -37.13
C MET A 1 27.45 29.64 -37.38
N ARG A 2 26.46 30.56 -37.52
CA ARG A 2 25.05 30.38 -37.99
C ARG A 2 24.13 29.53 -37.09
N ARG A 3 23.43 30.07 -36.06
CA ARG A 3 22.15 30.84 -36.06
C ARG A 3 21.02 30.20 -36.89
N ILE A 4 19.91 29.80 -36.23
CA ILE A 4 18.52 30.18 -36.55
C ILE A 4 17.67 29.98 -35.28
N LEU A 5 17.12 31.09 -34.78
CA LEU A 5 15.97 31.14 -33.87
C LEU A 5 14.70 30.85 -34.68
N ALA A 6 13.73 30.19 -34.07
CA ALA A 6 12.32 30.38 -34.42
C ALA A 6 11.47 30.34 -33.15
N LEU A 7 11.07 31.53 -32.70
CA LEU A 7 9.91 31.77 -31.85
C LEU A 7 8.62 31.46 -32.64
N CYS A 8 7.53 31.30 -31.87
CA CYS A 8 6.11 31.54 -32.18
C CYS A 8 5.27 30.31 -31.79
N ALA A 9 4.14 30.40 -31.10
CA ALA A 9 3.46 31.50 -30.45
C ALA A 9 2.43 30.90 -29.48
N ILE A 10 2.13 31.65 -28.43
CA ILE A 10 1.07 31.42 -27.46
C ILE A 10 -0.29 31.62 -28.13
N THR A 11 -1.23 30.69 -27.98
CA THR A 11 -2.69 30.93 -28.07
C THR A 11 -3.40 29.96 -27.12
N LEU A 12 -3.87 30.44 -25.97
CA LEU A 12 -5.19 31.04 -25.68
C LEU A 12 -6.20 30.02 -25.12
N LEU A 13 -6.31 30.09 -23.80
CA LEU A 13 -7.49 29.95 -22.96
C LEU A 13 -8.84 29.76 -23.71
N ALA A 14 -9.55 28.67 -23.38
CA ALA A 14 -11.00 28.60 -23.50
C ALA A 14 -11.59 28.28 -22.13
N VAL A 15 -11.97 29.35 -21.43
CA VAL A 15 -12.97 29.35 -20.34
C VAL A 15 -14.33 29.38 -21.02
N PHE A 16 -15.30 28.57 -20.56
CA PHE A 16 -16.70 28.93 -20.27
C PHE A 16 -17.56 27.66 -20.20
N GLY A 17 -18.42 27.59 -19.18
CA GLY A 17 -19.35 26.46 -19.01
C GLY A 17 -19.91 26.25 -17.61
N LEU A 18 -20.15 27.33 -16.84
CA LEU A 18 -20.85 27.28 -15.57
C LEU A 18 -22.37 27.12 -15.82
N THR A 19 -22.96 25.98 -15.41
CA THR A 19 -24.42 25.79 -15.25
C THR A 19 -24.60 24.92 -14.00
N ALA A 20 -24.92 25.48 -12.84
CA ALA A 20 -26.19 26.03 -12.37
C ALA A 20 -27.19 24.97 -11.84
N CYS A 21 -27.44 25.11 -10.53
CA CYS A 21 -28.64 24.78 -9.75
C CYS A 21 -29.21 23.35 -9.68
N GLY A 22 -29.23 22.83 -8.44
CA GLY A 22 -30.10 21.71 -8.04
C GLY A 22 -29.97 21.42 -6.54
N LYS A 23 -30.70 22.19 -5.74
CA LYS A 23 -30.77 22.15 -4.27
C LYS A 23 -31.97 21.30 -3.86
N SER A 24 -31.78 20.26 -3.06
CA SER A 24 -32.86 19.67 -2.27
C SER A 24 -32.28 18.85 -1.12
N SER A 25 -32.09 19.54 0.00
CA SER A 25 -32.02 18.94 1.32
C SER A 25 -33.45 18.64 1.78
N GLN A 26 -33.74 17.42 2.22
CA GLN A 26 -34.60 17.22 3.39
C GLN A 26 -34.32 15.88 4.08
N PRO A 27 -34.16 15.87 5.43
CA PRO A 27 -34.01 14.69 6.27
C PRO A 27 -35.37 14.22 6.82
N ALA A 28 -35.47 12.94 7.23
CA ALA A 28 -36.50 12.50 8.18
C ALA A 28 -36.18 11.12 8.80
N ALA A 29 -36.51 11.03 10.10
CA ALA A 29 -36.68 9.89 11.01
C ALA A 29 -35.39 9.22 11.57
N GLU A 30 -35.01 9.40 12.85
CA GLU A 30 -35.61 8.84 14.10
C GLU A 30 -35.68 7.31 14.12
N SER A 31 -35.41 6.57 15.20
CA SER A 31 -34.84 6.81 16.52
C SER A 31 -34.63 5.43 17.19
N ALA A 32 -33.67 5.37 18.10
CA ALA A 32 -33.60 4.57 19.34
C ALA A 32 -34.03 3.08 19.43
N GLY A 33 -33.13 2.30 20.06
CA GLY A 33 -33.42 1.03 20.77
C GLY A 33 -32.64 -0.15 20.19
N ALA A 34 -31.89 -0.98 20.91
CA ALA A 34 -31.85 -1.24 22.35
C ALA A 34 -30.48 -1.81 22.76
N THR A 35 -30.18 -1.63 24.04
CA THR A 35 -29.14 -2.26 24.84
C THR A 35 -29.32 -3.78 24.94
N SER A 36 -28.22 -4.54 24.99
CA SER A 36 -28.15 -5.78 25.77
C SER A 36 -26.73 -6.09 26.21
N ALA A 37 -26.64 -6.47 27.47
CA ALA A 37 -25.45 -6.58 28.28
C ALA A 37 -24.85 -8.00 28.25
N ALA A 38 -23.53 -8.02 28.49
CA ALA A 38 -22.77 -8.95 29.33
C ALA A 38 -23.07 -10.46 29.33
N ALA A 39 -22.04 -11.23 28.95
CA ALA A 39 -21.58 -12.49 29.56
C ALA A 39 -20.40 -13.00 28.69
N LYS A 40 -19.32 -13.66 29.13
CA LYS A 40 -18.75 -14.08 30.42
C LYS A 40 -17.41 -14.75 30.02
N ALA A 41 -16.30 -14.44 30.69
CA ALA A 41 -15.04 -15.19 30.54
C ALA A 41 -15.18 -16.61 31.14
N PRO A 42 -14.34 -17.59 30.74
CA PRO A 42 -13.12 -17.78 31.54
C PRO A 42 -11.86 -18.27 30.78
N SER A 43 -10.73 -17.87 31.37
CA SER A 43 -9.46 -18.59 31.60
C SER A 43 -9.15 -19.86 30.79
N GLY A 44 -8.05 -19.81 30.04
CA GLY A 44 -7.39 -20.96 29.41
C GLY A 44 -5.88 -20.86 29.53
N ALA A 45 -5.36 -21.32 30.66
CA ALA A 45 -4.01 -21.81 30.97
C ALA A 45 -2.84 -21.46 30.02
N SER A 46 -1.96 -20.60 30.53
CA SER A 46 -0.55 -20.51 30.15
C SER A 46 0.13 -21.88 30.28
N ARG A 47 0.58 -22.45 29.16
CA ARG A 47 1.50 -23.59 29.14
C ARG A 47 2.90 -23.06 28.84
N SER A 48 3.66 -22.87 29.90
CA SER A 48 5.11 -22.72 29.90
C SER A 48 5.76 -24.00 29.36
N VAL A 49 6.26 -23.94 28.12
CA VAL A 49 7.17 -24.94 27.57
C VAL A 49 8.61 -24.48 27.78
N THR A 50 9.32 -25.24 28.60
CA THR A 50 10.74 -25.14 28.94
C THR A 50 11.60 -25.00 27.69
N ALA A 51 12.33 -23.90 27.59
CA ALA A 51 13.26 -23.60 26.51
C ALA A 51 14.55 -24.42 26.65
N LYS A 52 14.96 -25.06 25.54
CA LYS A 52 16.32 -25.58 25.32
C LYS A 52 17.22 -24.44 24.84
N PRO A 53 18.41 -24.18 25.41
CA PRO A 53 19.28 -23.10 24.96
C PRO A 53 20.02 -23.51 23.69
N GLY A 54 19.88 -22.74 22.61
CA GLY A 54 20.71 -22.94 21.41
C GLY A 54 20.04 -22.64 20.06
N ALA A 55 19.33 -21.53 19.93
CA ALA A 55 19.03 -20.87 18.65
C ALA A 55 18.56 -19.44 18.93
N PRO A 56 18.93 -18.42 18.14
CA PRO A 56 18.35 -17.09 18.31
C PRO A 56 16.85 -17.20 18.06
N SER A 57 16.07 -17.01 19.13
CA SER A 57 14.63 -16.85 19.10
C SER A 57 14.31 -15.62 18.24
N ARG A 58 14.03 -15.82 16.95
CA ARG A 58 13.22 -14.87 16.17
C ARG A 58 11.81 -14.96 16.75
N SER A 59 11.62 -14.25 17.85
CA SER A 59 10.40 -14.21 18.64
C SER A 59 9.20 -13.95 17.74
N ALA A 60 8.38 -14.98 17.56
CA ALA A 60 6.92 -15.05 17.51
C ALA A 60 6.10 -13.75 17.30
N ALA A 61 6.51 -12.86 16.38
CA ALA A 61 5.72 -11.72 15.90
C ALA A 61 5.28 -11.89 14.42
N ASN A 62 5.59 -13.05 13.80
CA ASN A 62 5.76 -13.14 12.35
C ASN A 62 4.86 -14.20 11.68
N THR A 63 3.54 -14.17 11.91
CA THR A 63 2.61 -15.13 11.27
C THR A 63 1.61 -14.50 10.29
N ALA A 64 1.48 -13.17 10.23
CA ALA A 64 0.56 -12.53 9.27
C ALA A 64 1.18 -12.34 7.87
N VAL A 65 2.47 -12.01 7.79
CA VAL A 65 3.15 -11.72 6.53
C VAL A 65 4.23 -12.79 6.26
N PRO A 66 4.22 -13.46 5.10
CA PRO A 66 5.22 -14.48 4.77
C PRO A 66 6.65 -13.92 4.73
N GLN A 67 7.64 -14.72 5.19
CA GLN A 67 9.06 -14.33 5.20
C GLN A 67 9.60 -13.86 3.84
N ARG A 68 9.11 -14.46 2.74
CA ARG A 68 9.49 -14.05 1.37
C ARG A 68 9.21 -12.57 1.09
N VAL A 69 8.18 -12.00 1.72
CA VAL A 69 7.82 -10.58 1.56
C VAL A 69 8.91 -9.70 2.18
N SER A 70 9.36 -10.01 3.39
CA SER A 70 10.49 -9.30 4.01
C SER A 70 11.79 -9.47 3.24
N ASP A 71 12.03 -10.64 2.66
CA ASP A 71 13.23 -10.89 1.84
C ASP A 71 13.19 -10.06 0.55
N THR A 72 12.02 -9.93 -0.08
CA THR A 72 11.84 -9.04 -1.24
C THR A 72 11.95 -7.58 -0.85
N LEU A 73 11.38 -7.15 0.30
CA LEU A 73 11.53 -5.78 0.80
C LEU A 73 13.01 -5.41 0.98
N ALA A 74 13.81 -6.30 1.57
CA ALA A 74 15.25 -6.07 1.72
C ALA A 74 15.97 -5.88 0.36
N LYS A 75 15.56 -6.63 -0.68
CA LYS A 75 16.11 -6.46 -2.04
C LYS A 75 15.67 -5.15 -2.68
N ILE A 76 14.43 -4.72 -2.44
CA ILE A 76 13.91 -3.41 -2.87
C ILE A 76 14.74 -2.29 -2.24
N ASP A 77 14.95 -2.35 -0.92
CA ASP A 77 15.75 -1.35 -0.20
C ASP A 77 17.20 -1.31 -0.68
N ALA A 78 17.77 -2.47 -1.05
CA ALA A 78 19.09 -2.57 -1.65
C ALA A 78 19.15 -2.13 -3.12
N GLY A 79 18.02 -1.79 -3.75
CA GLY A 79 17.96 -1.41 -5.17
C GLY A 79 18.22 -2.58 -6.15
N THR A 80 18.07 -3.81 -5.68
CA THR A 80 18.35 -5.04 -6.45
C THR A 80 17.09 -5.72 -6.99
N TRP A 81 15.92 -5.18 -6.66
CA TRP A 81 14.62 -5.67 -7.11
C TRP A 81 13.92 -4.64 -8.02
N PRO A 82 13.18 -5.06 -9.07
CA PRO A 82 13.08 -6.42 -9.60
C PRO A 82 14.39 -6.86 -10.28
N PRO A 83 14.64 -8.18 -10.41
CA PRO A 83 15.82 -8.67 -11.11
C PRO A 83 15.72 -8.40 -12.62
N LYS A 84 16.87 -8.24 -13.25
CA LYS A 84 17.00 -8.09 -14.71
C LYS A 84 17.25 -9.44 -15.40
N ASP A 85 16.45 -10.45 -15.03
CA ASP A 85 16.61 -11.85 -15.46
C ASP A 85 15.68 -12.27 -16.61
N GLY A 86 14.87 -11.34 -17.13
CA GLY A 86 13.90 -11.62 -18.19
C GLY A 86 12.62 -12.31 -17.72
N SER A 87 12.42 -12.54 -16.42
CA SER A 87 11.19 -13.14 -15.87
C SER A 87 9.93 -12.31 -16.18
N GLY A 88 10.09 -11.01 -16.39
CA GLY A 88 9.00 -10.05 -16.51
C GLY A 88 8.37 -9.67 -15.17
N THR A 89 9.08 -9.92 -14.07
CA THR A 89 8.79 -9.35 -12.74
C THR A 89 8.94 -7.83 -12.81
N GLN A 90 8.02 -7.09 -12.19
CA GLN A 90 7.95 -5.64 -12.27
C GLN A 90 8.05 -4.97 -10.90
N GLY A 91 8.43 -3.70 -10.93
CA GLY A 91 8.47 -2.83 -9.76
C GLY A 91 8.99 -1.45 -10.13
N GLY A 92 8.91 -0.50 -9.19
CA GLY A 92 9.40 0.86 -9.38
C GLY A 92 8.38 1.82 -10.02
N ARG A 93 7.15 1.36 -10.27
CA ARG A 93 6.09 2.20 -10.85
C ARG A 93 5.39 3.01 -9.74
N ASN A 94 4.85 4.17 -10.08
CA ASN A 94 4.10 4.99 -9.13
C ASN A 94 2.77 4.31 -8.76
N PHE A 95 2.52 4.10 -7.47
CA PHE A 95 1.22 3.69 -6.96
C PHE A 95 0.39 4.92 -6.62
N GLY A 96 -0.79 5.05 -7.24
CA GLY A 96 -1.61 6.26 -7.16
C GLY A 96 -2.33 6.47 -5.84
N ASN A 97 -2.61 5.39 -5.10
CA ASN A 97 -3.44 5.40 -3.88
C ASN A 97 -4.80 6.13 -4.10
N PHE A 98 -5.47 5.86 -5.22
CA PHE A 98 -6.71 6.55 -5.61
C PHE A 98 -7.88 6.22 -4.68
N GLU A 99 -7.89 5.00 -4.15
CA GLU A 99 -8.84 4.48 -3.17
C GLU A 99 -8.53 4.96 -1.75
N LYS A 100 -7.41 5.67 -1.55
CA LYS A 100 -6.99 6.26 -0.27
C LYS A 100 -6.89 5.24 0.87
N ARG A 101 -6.52 4.00 0.54
CA ARG A 101 -6.32 2.91 1.52
C ARG A 101 -5.03 3.07 2.32
N LEU A 102 -4.05 3.80 1.79
CA LEU A 102 -2.82 4.17 2.48
C LEU A 102 -2.86 5.64 2.93
N PRO A 103 -2.11 6.03 3.99
CA PRO A 103 -2.02 7.42 4.42
C PRO A 103 -1.61 8.37 3.27
N ALA A 104 -2.31 9.50 3.12
CA ALA A 104 -1.94 10.49 2.10
C ALA A 104 -0.73 11.35 2.50
N THR A 105 -0.46 11.43 3.81
CA THR A 105 0.51 12.35 4.40
C THR A 105 1.32 11.62 5.46
N GLY A 106 2.64 11.85 5.47
CA GLY A 106 3.55 11.27 6.44
C GLY A 106 3.54 12.03 7.77
N ALA A 107 4.32 11.53 8.74
CA ALA A 107 4.44 12.15 10.06
C ALA A 107 5.02 13.59 10.01
N ASP A 108 5.75 13.93 8.94
CA ASP A 108 6.31 15.25 8.70
C ASP A 108 5.33 16.23 7.99
N GLY A 109 4.08 15.81 7.80
CA GLY A 109 3.05 16.62 7.16
C GLY A 109 3.17 16.70 5.63
N LYS A 110 4.13 16.00 5.01
CA LYS A 110 4.29 16.00 3.55
C LYS A 110 3.49 14.88 2.89
N LYS A 111 3.07 15.12 1.64
CA LYS A 111 2.39 14.12 0.82
C LYS A 111 3.29 12.90 0.60
N VAL A 112 2.78 11.71 0.89
CA VAL A 112 3.50 10.46 0.63
C VAL A 112 3.37 10.09 -0.86
N ARG A 113 4.50 9.81 -1.49
CA ARG A 113 4.55 9.21 -2.83
C ARG A 113 4.80 7.73 -2.68
N TYR A 114 3.99 6.92 -3.35
CA TYR A 114 4.07 5.47 -3.25
C TYR A 114 4.62 4.84 -4.52
N THR A 115 5.36 3.75 -4.35
CA THR A 115 5.92 2.94 -5.43
C THR A 115 5.50 1.49 -5.25
N GLU A 116 4.99 0.87 -6.30
CA GLU A 116 4.58 -0.54 -6.31
C GLU A 116 5.71 -1.48 -6.75
N TRP A 117 5.71 -2.68 -6.18
CA TRP A 117 6.66 -3.75 -6.47
C TRP A 117 5.93 -5.11 -6.46
N ASP A 118 6.18 -5.95 -7.46
CA ASP A 118 5.80 -7.36 -7.39
C ASP A 118 6.55 -8.02 -6.22
N VAL A 119 5.89 -8.93 -5.49
CA VAL A 119 6.53 -9.65 -4.38
C VAL A 119 7.35 -10.84 -4.85
N ASN A 120 6.78 -11.61 -5.78
CA ASN A 120 7.34 -12.86 -6.25
C ASN A 120 7.89 -12.71 -7.67
N ILE A 121 8.83 -13.59 -8.04
CA ILE A 121 9.23 -13.73 -9.43
C ILE A 121 8.02 -14.18 -10.25
N LYS A 122 7.73 -13.45 -11.32
CA LYS A 122 6.66 -13.83 -12.26
C LYS A 122 6.96 -15.20 -12.85
N LYS A 123 5.97 -16.10 -12.82
CA LYS A 123 6.09 -17.44 -13.40
C LYS A 123 5.98 -17.37 -14.94
N PRO A 124 6.76 -18.20 -15.68
CA PRO A 124 6.63 -18.31 -17.13
C PRO A 124 5.21 -18.66 -17.56
N ASN A 125 4.76 -18.10 -18.70
CA ASN A 125 3.43 -18.36 -19.28
C ASN A 125 2.25 -18.05 -18.35
N ARG A 126 2.46 -17.22 -17.32
CA ARG A 126 1.42 -16.77 -16.39
C ARG A 126 1.47 -15.24 -16.26
N GLY A 127 0.32 -14.67 -15.90
CA GLY A 127 0.27 -13.30 -15.40
C GLY A 127 1.04 -13.16 -14.08
N ARG A 128 1.34 -11.92 -13.71
CA ARG A 128 1.80 -11.60 -12.36
C ARG A 128 0.71 -12.00 -11.35
N ASP A 129 1.11 -12.43 -10.17
CA ASP A 129 0.16 -12.70 -9.09
C ASP A 129 -0.45 -11.40 -8.53
N ALA A 130 -1.26 -11.52 -7.48
CA ALA A 130 -1.92 -10.40 -6.81
C ALA A 130 -1.02 -9.69 -5.78
N GLU A 131 0.12 -10.28 -5.39
CA GLU A 131 0.88 -9.82 -4.23
C GLU A 131 1.76 -8.63 -4.56
N ARG A 132 1.69 -7.57 -3.75
CA ARG A 132 2.49 -6.36 -3.94
C ARG A 132 3.08 -5.84 -2.63
N ILE A 133 4.28 -5.27 -2.73
CA ILE A 133 4.83 -4.36 -1.73
C ILE A 133 4.65 -2.93 -2.26
N ILE A 134 4.21 -2.04 -1.40
CA ILE A 134 4.11 -0.61 -1.66
C ILE A 134 5.05 0.14 -0.71
N THR A 135 6.07 0.81 -1.25
CA THR A 135 7.00 1.64 -0.46
C THR A 135 6.60 3.10 -0.53
N GLY A 136 6.57 3.79 0.61
CA GLY A 136 6.30 5.21 0.71
C GLY A 136 7.58 6.05 0.76
N SER A 137 7.53 7.27 0.22
CA SER A 137 8.60 8.25 0.32
C SER A 137 8.89 8.72 1.76
N ASP A 138 7.98 8.43 2.68
CA ASP A 138 8.13 8.64 4.13
C ASP A 138 8.88 7.50 4.82
N GLY A 139 9.34 6.51 4.06
CA GLY A 139 10.03 5.32 4.57
C GLY A 139 9.08 4.17 4.96
N SER A 140 7.76 4.35 4.88
CA SER A 140 6.81 3.28 5.17
C SER A 140 6.85 2.17 4.12
N ALA A 141 6.44 0.96 4.49
CA ALA A 141 6.20 -0.12 3.54
C ALA A 141 4.95 -0.92 3.91
N TRP A 142 4.20 -1.33 2.89
CA TRP A 142 2.91 -2.00 3.02
C TRP A 142 2.88 -3.23 2.11
N TYR A 143 2.28 -4.32 2.58
CA TYR A 143 2.05 -5.55 1.81
C TYR A 143 0.57 -5.74 1.56
N THR A 144 0.22 -6.14 0.34
CA THR A 144 -1.12 -6.60 -0.04
C THR A 144 -1.01 -7.98 -0.69
N LEU A 145 -1.90 -8.89 -0.29
CA LEU A 145 -2.01 -10.23 -0.90
C LEU A 145 -3.08 -10.25 -2.01
N ASP A 146 -4.03 -9.34 -1.93
CA ASP A 146 -5.32 -9.31 -2.61
C ASP A 146 -5.39 -8.16 -3.63
N HIS A 147 -4.25 -7.81 -4.23
CA HIS A 147 -4.17 -6.83 -5.31
C HIS A 147 -4.80 -5.47 -4.94
N TYR A 148 -4.32 -4.90 -3.83
CA TYR A 148 -4.64 -3.57 -3.30
C TYR A 148 -5.97 -3.46 -2.53
N GLU A 149 -6.66 -4.56 -2.25
CA GLU A 149 -7.89 -4.53 -1.44
C GLU A 149 -7.57 -4.31 0.04
N THR A 150 -6.59 -5.01 0.61
CA THR A 150 -6.16 -4.83 1.99
C THR A 150 -4.65 -4.65 2.09
N PHE A 151 -4.22 -3.96 3.14
CA PHE A 151 -2.81 -3.67 3.38
C PHE A 151 -2.42 -4.01 4.80
N THR A 152 -1.27 -4.67 4.92
CA THR A 152 -0.57 -4.89 6.19
C THR A 152 0.69 -4.05 6.19
N ARG A 153 0.87 -3.22 7.23
CA ARG A 153 2.10 -2.43 7.37
C ARG A 153 3.27 -3.37 7.75
N ILE A 154 4.39 -3.23 7.06
CA ILE A 154 5.59 -4.05 7.25
C ILE A 154 6.84 -3.23 7.59
N ARG A 155 6.74 -1.88 7.55
CA ARG A 155 7.69 -0.88 8.05
C ARG A 155 6.97 0.44 8.28
#